data_AF-A0A3B0QR67-F1
#
_entry.id   AF-A0A3B0QR67-F1
#
_cell.length_a   1.000
_cell.length_b   1.000
_cell.length_c   1.000
_cell.angle_alpha   90.00
_cell.angle_beta   90.00
_cell.angle_gamma   90.00
#
_symmetry.space_group_name_H-M   'P 1'
#
loop_
_entity.id
_entity.type
_entity.pdbx_description
1 polymer ?
#
loop_
_entity_poly.entity_id
_entity_poly.type
_entity_poly.pdbx_seq_one_letter_code
_entity_poly.pdbx_strand_id
1 'polypeptide(L)' 'SKDLVHHDDFIKEIINKLGNYKPIFKHVYTTNDDRYLAVLPKDNALPKHLQLMSQEILSKLEV' A
#
# COMPACT_ATOMS: atom_id res chain seq x y z
N SER A 1 -9.38 1.67 -8.60
CA SER A 1 -9.42 1.58 -7.13
C SER A 1 -9.66 2.98 -6.62
N LYS A 2 -10.47 3.12 -5.58
CA LYS A 2 -10.73 4.43 -4.96
C LYS A 2 -9.72 4.76 -3.86
N ASP A 3 -8.88 3.80 -3.54
CA ASP A 3 -7.96 3.89 -2.42
C ASP A 3 -6.62 4.46 -2.89
N LEU A 4 -6.24 5.60 -2.33
CA LEU A 4 -4.98 6.30 -2.59
C LEU A 4 -4.18 6.28 -1.30
N VAL A 5 -3.11 5.51 -1.28
CA VAL A 5 -2.27 5.32 -0.09
C VAL A 5 -0.81 5.48 -0.47
N HIS A 6 -0.03 6.11 0.40
CA HIS A 6 1.41 6.18 0.27
C HIS A 6 2.03 4.81 0.56
N HIS A 7 2.92 4.35 -0.32
CA HIS A 7 3.57 3.04 -0.16
C HIS A 7 4.38 2.95 1.13
N ASP A 8 5.10 4.01 1.51
CA ASP A 8 5.89 4.02 2.75
C ASP A 8 5.03 3.86 4.00
N ASP A 9 3.88 4.53 4.03
CA ASP A 9 2.96 4.46 5.17
C ASP A 9 2.25 3.10 5.21
N PHE A 10 1.84 2.58 4.06
CA PHE A 10 1.24 1.26 3.96
C PHE A 10 2.20 0.15 4.43
N ILE A 11 3.48 0.22 4.06
CA ILE A 11 4.49 -0.76 4.49
C ILE A 11 4.72 -0.67 6.01
N LYS A 12 4.77 0.54 6.58
CA LYS A 12 4.89 0.72 8.04
C LYS A 12 3.68 0.13 8.77
N GLU A 13 2.46 0.36 8.27
CA GLU A 13 1.24 -0.20 8.85
C GLU A 13 1.21 -1.74 8.80
N ILE A 14 1.66 -2.34 7.69
CA ILE A 14 1.80 -3.80 7.57
C ILE A 14 2.73 -4.34 8.67
N ILE A 15 3.90 -3.72 8.85
CA ILE A 15 4.89 -4.14 9.84
C ILE A 15 4.32 -4.00 11.26
N ASN A 16 3.66 -2.88 11.56
CA ASN A 16 3.03 -2.66 12.85
C ASN A 16 1.95 -3.72 13.15
N LYS A 17 1.21 -4.17 12.14
CA LYS A 17 0.19 -5.22 12.28
C LYS A 17 0.77 -6.62 12.40
N LEU A 18 1.88 -6.92 11.73
CA LEU A 18 2.55 -8.23 11.79
C LEU A 18 3.20 -8.52 13.15
N GLY A 19 3.54 -7.50 13.92
CA GLY A 19 4.03 -7.63 15.30
C GLY A 19 5.15 -6.66 15.65
N ASN A 20 5.75 -6.85 16.82
CA ASN A 20 6.74 -5.92 17.39
C ASN A 20 8.17 -6.17 16.84
N TYR A 21 8.29 -6.20 15.52
CA TYR A 21 9.57 -6.28 14.83
C TYR A 21 10.17 -4.87 14.75
N LYS A 22 11.49 -4.75 14.92
CA LYS A 22 12.23 -3.51 14.64
C LYS A 22 12.95 -3.63 13.29
N PRO A 23 12.24 -3.63 12.15
CA PRO A 23 12.89 -3.76 10.86
C PRO A 23 13.71 -2.51 10.53
N ILE A 24 14.82 -2.72 9.84
CA ILE A 24 15.63 -1.65 9.28
C ILE A 24 15.11 -1.38 7.86
N PHE A 25 14.49 -0.23 7.65
CA PHE A 25 14.05 0.19 6.33
C PHE A 25 15.23 0.66 5.50
N LYS A 26 15.40 0.09 4.31
CA LYS A 26 16.35 0.57 3.31
C LYS A 26 15.57 1.08 2.11
N HIS A 27 15.53 2.39 1.95
CA HIS A 27 14.94 3.01 0.77
C HIS A 27 15.98 3.07 -0.35
N VAL A 28 15.66 2.47 -1.50
CA VAL A 28 16.53 2.48 -2.68
C VAL A 28 15.79 3.25 -3.77
N TYR A 29 16.14 4.53 -3.91
CA TYR A 29 15.52 5.42 -4.87
C TYR A 29 16.29 5.42 -6.20
N THR A 30 15.55 5.51 -7.32
CA THR A 30 16.12 5.67 -8.66
C THR A 30 16.16 7.13 -9.11
N THR A 31 15.33 7.99 -8.52
CA THR A 31 15.26 9.44 -8.74
C THR A 31 15.00 10.15 -7.42
N ASN A 32 15.38 11.44 -7.31
CA ASN A 32 15.11 12.26 -6.11
C ASN A 32 13.71 12.88 -6.09
N ASP A 33 12.88 12.60 -7.10
CA ASP A 33 11.52 13.11 -7.20
C ASP A 33 10.50 12.11 -6.63
N ASP A 34 9.60 12.58 -5.77
CA ASP A 34 8.47 11.81 -5.28
C ASP A 34 7.42 11.61 -6.38
N ARG A 35 7.35 10.39 -6.92
CA ARG A 35 6.42 10.04 -8.00
C ARG A 35 5.15 9.42 -7.43
N TYR A 36 4.06 10.17 -7.48
CA TYR A 36 2.72 9.65 -7.23
C TYR A 36 2.22 8.92 -8.49
N LEU A 37 2.48 7.62 -8.59
CA LEU A 37 1.80 6.78 -9.59
C LEU A 37 0.35 6.58 -9.15
N ALA A 38 -0.58 7.34 -9.73
CA ALA A 38 -1.98 6.95 -9.76
C ALA A 38 -2.10 5.74 -10.70
N VAL A 39 -1.93 4.54 -10.14
CA VAL A 39 -1.68 3.31 -10.91
C VAL A 39 -2.90 2.81 -11.70
N LEU A 40 -4.06 3.47 -11.62
CA LEU A 40 -5.29 2.95 -12.21
C LEU A 40 -5.95 3.91 -13.20
N PRO A 41 -6.35 3.40 -14.38
CA PRO A 41 -7.00 4.20 -15.40
C PRO A 41 -8.41 4.61 -14.95
N LYS A 42 -8.83 5.80 -15.38
CA LYS A 42 -10.18 6.35 -15.12
C LYS A 42 -11.28 5.49 -15.77
N ASP A 43 -10.96 4.88 -16.90
CA ASP A 43 -11.80 3.99 -17.68
C ASP A 43 -11.25 2.55 -17.60
N ASN A 44 -12.10 1.53 -17.66
CA ASN A 44 -11.77 0.11 -17.41
C ASN A 44 -11.37 -0.21 -15.95
N ALA A 45 -12.24 0.17 -15.01
CA ALA A 45 -12.08 -0.23 -13.63
C ALA A 45 -12.02 -1.76 -13.48
N LEU A 46 -11.23 -2.23 -12.51
CA LEU A 46 -11.15 -3.65 -12.17
C LEU A 46 -12.54 -4.22 -11.85
N PRO A 47 -12.83 -5.49 -12.15
CA PRO A 47 -14.05 -6.18 -11.72
C PRO A 47 -14.31 -6.03 -10.21
N LYS A 48 -15.59 -6.01 -9.79
CA LYS A 48 -15.99 -5.75 -8.38
C LYS A 48 -15.26 -6.61 -7.34
N HIS A 49 -14.95 -7.86 -7.66
CA HIS A 49 -14.27 -8.78 -6.75
C HIS A 49 -12.76 -8.50 -6.58
N LEU A 50 -12.16 -7.69 -7.46
CA LEU A 50 -10.76 -7.24 -7.39
C LEU A 50 -10.63 -5.79 -6.89
N GLN A 51 -11.75 -5.12 -6.59
CA GLN A 51 -11.76 -3.77 -6.03
C GLN A 51 -11.61 -3.83 -4.50
N LEU A 52 -10.46 -4.29 -4.02
CA LEU A 52 -10.16 -4.37 -2.59
C LEU A 52 -9.69 -3.01 -2.06
N MET A 53 -10.01 -2.73 -0.78
CA MET A 53 -9.48 -1.58 -0.06
C MET A 53 -8.27 -1.99 0.79
N SER A 54 -7.25 -1.15 0.84
CA SER A 54 -6.00 -1.39 1.59
C SER A 54 -6.28 -1.56 3.08
N GLN A 55 -7.22 -0.79 3.64
CA GLN A 55 -7.67 -0.94 5.03
C GLN A 55 -8.30 -2.31 5.31
N GLU A 56 -9.09 -2.85 4.38
CA GLU A 56 -9.68 -4.18 4.53
C GLU A 56 -8.60 -5.27 4.51
N ILE A 57 -7.56 -5.09 3.69
CA ILE A 57 -6.42 -6.00 3.62
C ILE A 57 -5.63 -5.96 4.94
N LEU A 58 -5.34 -4.77 5.46
CA LEU A 58 -4.62 -4.59 6.73
C LEU A 58 -5.39 -5.17 7.92
N SER A 59 -6.72 -5.05 7.94
CA SER A 59 -7.54 -5.63 9.00
C SER A 59 -7.55 -7.17 8.96
N LYS A 60 -7.37 -7.79 7.79
CA LYS A 60 -7.30 -9.26 7.65
C LYS A 60 -5.93 -9.84 7.99
N LEU A 61 -4.92 -8.99 8.15
CA LEU A 61 -3.53 -9.37 8.41
C LEU A 61 -3.24 -9.65 9.90
N GLU A 62 -4.23 -9.51 10.79
CA GLU A 62 -4.11 -9.82 12.21
C GLU A 62 -3.89 -11.32 12.43
N VAL A 63 -2.82 -11.66 13.15
CA VAL A 63 -2.44 -13.02 13.60
C VAL A 63 -3.06 -13.30 14.95
#